data_AF-A0A6P0NAS0-F1
#
_entry.id   AF-A0A6P0NAS0-F1
#
_cell.length_a   1.000
_cell.length_b   1.000
_cell.length_c   1.000
_cell.angle_alpha   90.00
_cell.angle_beta   90.00
_cell.angle_gamma   90.00
#
_symmetry.space_group_name_H-M   'P 1'
#
loop_
_entity.id
_entity.type
_entity.pdbx_description
1 polymer ?
#
loop_
_entity_poly.entity_id
_entity_poly.type
_entity_poly.pdbx_seq_one_letter_code
_entity_poly.pdbx_strand_id
1 'polypeptide(L)'
;LYINPSLSPNPGSLGERLGFIYNVSMVKRGEVVSDISFDRTKVLETLARNYDQVNQAILPYVDYLKELDQWNSNQLGKRPKKPNIKMPVFLTFARQPFCVSFRLVGHPGTNPYEFMAVNAHLYFGDYISDRRQEFDALMTWILGRFIEHDRAYYPNFILLGDLNLDFDNPTTDRDRIEKHIKMFNADVRGEANVNFPFLDPHPKTNQVLRTNARLTETFDQIGLFNWDQRLPTYKENSSMGENPRGPDYGVFNFVELFSDALYNRGVSELSLSEKKGFFRRFEHEVSDHLPLWLRLPLPD
;
A
#
# COMPACT_ATOMS: atom_id res chain seq x y z
N LEU A 1 4.02 11.08 -8.34
CA LEU A 1 5.28 10.56 -8.93
C LEU A 1 6.15 10.07 -7.77
N TYR A 2 6.62 8.83 -7.81
CA TYR A 2 7.32 8.14 -6.71
C TYR A 2 8.83 8.24 -6.95
N ILE A 3 9.61 8.73 -5.98
CA ILE A 3 11.08 8.61 -6.00
C ILE A 3 11.54 8.22 -4.61
N ASN A 4 12.42 7.22 -4.59
CA ASN A 4 13.02 6.53 -3.45
C ASN A 4 14.47 7.02 -3.23
N PRO A 5 14.74 7.88 -2.22
CA PRO A 5 16.11 8.18 -1.81
C PRO A 5 16.46 7.47 -0.48
N SER A 6 17.51 6.67 -0.51
CA SER A 6 17.93 5.69 0.51
C SER A 6 18.85 6.26 1.60
N LEU A 7 18.57 5.99 2.90
CA LEU A 7 19.56 6.00 4.02
C LEU A 7 18.93 5.32 5.26
N SER A 8 19.54 4.25 5.80
CA SER A 8 19.14 3.50 7.02
C SER A 8 20.33 3.03 7.87
N PRO A 9 20.16 2.80 9.19
CA PRO A 9 21.22 2.38 10.12
C PRO A 9 21.44 0.86 10.24
N ASN A 10 20.81 0.01 9.42
CA ASN A 10 21.14 -1.43 9.38
C ASN A 10 22.32 -1.68 8.41
N PRO A 11 23.42 -2.34 8.82
CA PRO A 11 24.66 -2.44 8.02
C PRO A 11 24.58 -3.34 6.77
N GLY A 12 23.40 -3.58 6.20
CA GLY A 12 23.22 -4.39 5.00
C GLY A 12 21.91 -4.18 4.23
N SER A 13 21.03 -3.27 4.65
CA SER A 13 19.82 -2.93 3.87
C SER A 13 19.74 -1.41 3.69
N LEU A 14 19.74 -0.95 2.43
CA LEU A 14 19.32 0.41 2.12
C LEU A 14 17.85 0.52 2.55
N GLY A 15 17.58 1.32 3.58
CA GLY A 15 16.20 1.53 4.01
C GLY A 15 15.46 2.33 2.97
N GLU A 16 14.34 1.77 2.54
CA GLU A 16 13.38 2.43 1.67
C GLU A 16 12.78 3.65 2.38
N ARG A 17 12.74 4.79 1.67
CA ARG A 17 12.04 5.98 2.14
C ARG A 17 10.83 6.22 1.26
N LEU A 18 9.68 6.31 1.91
CA LEU A 18 8.43 6.70 1.28
C LEU A 18 8.39 8.23 1.15
N GLY A 19 7.79 8.74 0.08
CA GLY A 19 7.78 10.17 -0.23
C GLY A 19 6.62 10.58 -1.12
N PHE A 20 6.26 11.86 -1.07
CA PHE A 20 5.29 12.47 -1.99
C PHE A 20 5.98 13.47 -2.90
N ILE A 21 5.73 13.38 -4.20
CA ILE A 21 6.06 14.43 -5.18
C ILE A 21 4.76 14.97 -5.73
N TYR A 22 4.61 16.28 -5.64
CA TYR A 22 3.39 16.99 -6.01
C TYR A 22 3.71 18.30 -6.73
N ASN A 23 2.78 18.73 -7.59
CA ASN A 23 2.90 19.99 -8.30
C ASN A 23 2.48 21.14 -7.39
N VAL A 24 3.44 21.97 -6.99
CA VAL A 24 3.22 23.12 -6.09
C VAL A 24 2.30 24.20 -6.65
N SER A 25 2.05 24.24 -7.97
CA SER A 25 1.11 25.19 -8.56
C SER A 25 -0.36 24.80 -8.36
N MET A 26 -0.64 23.52 -8.13
CA MET A 26 -2.01 22.98 -7.99
C MET A 26 -2.28 22.39 -6.61
N VAL A 27 -1.25 21.86 -5.96
CA VAL A 27 -1.33 21.15 -4.69
C VAL A 27 -0.59 21.95 -3.62
N LYS A 28 -1.32 22.31 -2.56
CA LYS A 28 -0.76 22.92 -1.37
C LYS A 28 -0.60 21.85 -0.30
N ARG A 29 0.60 21.74 0.28
CA ARG A 29 0.83 20.93 1.48
C ARG A 29 0.25 21.65 2.69
N GLY A 30 -0.54 20.95 3.49
CA GLY A 30 -1.03 21.44 4.78
C GLY A 30 0.03 21.31 5.87
N GLU A 31 -0.40 21.50 7.12
CA GLU A 31 0.49 21.58 8.27
C GLU A 31 0.93 20.21 8.80
N VAL A 32 0.12 19.18 8.59
CA VAL A 32 0.37 17.84 9.13
C VAL A 32 1.28 17.04 8.20
N VAL A 33 2.39 16.59 8.76
CA VAL A 33 3.33 15.60 8.21
C VAL A 33 3.71 14.70 9.38
N SER A 34 3.35 13.41 9.33
CA SER A 34 3.53 12.53 10.49
C SER A 34 3.62 11.07 10.09
N ASP A 35 4.43 10.30 10.82
CA ASP A 35 4.37 8.85 10.76
C ASP A 35 3.08 8.35 11.41
N ILE A 36 2.51 7.29 10.84
CA ILE A 36 1.42 6.56 11.48
C ILE A 36 1.94 5.99 12.79
N SER A 37 1.22 6.18 13.89
CA SER A 37 1.60 5.59 15.18
C SER A 37 0.37 5.15 15.95
N PHE A 38 0.60 4.18 16.83
CA PHE A 38 -0.38 3.70 17.78
C PHE A 38 -0.03 4.21 19.17
N ASP A 39 -1.05 4.56 19.94
CA ASP A 39 -0.87 4.91 21.35
C ASP A 39 -0.23 3.75 22.11
N ARG A 40 0.67 4.06 23.04
CA ARG A 40 1.38 3.06 23.83
C ARG A 40 0.42 2.15 24.60
N THR A 41 -0.70 2.69 25.09
CA THR A 41 -1.73 1.92 25.80
C THR A 41 -2.32 0.84 24.91
N LYS A 42 -2.55 1.15 23.62
CA LYS A 42 -3.04 0.16 22.66
C LYS A 42 -2.04 -0.97 22.43
N VAL A 43 -0.75 -0.63 22.33
CA VAL A 43 0.32 -1.64 22.17
C VAL A 43 0.40 -2.53 23.42
N LEU A 44 0.37 -1.94 24.62
CA LEU A 44 0.40 -2.68 25.88
C LEU A 44 -0.82 -3.58 26.04
N GLU A 45 -2.01 -3.09 25.66
CA GLU A 45 -3.24 -3.88 25.68
C GLU A 45 -3.13 -5.09 24.73
N THR A 46 -2.66 -4.89 23.50
CA THR A 46 -2.45 -5.99 22.54
C THR A 46 -1.48 -7.03 23.10
N LEU A 47 -0.36 -6.61 23.68
CA LEU A 47 0.61 -7.52 24.30
C LEU A 47 0.01 -8.29 25.48
N ALA A 48 -0.69 -7.59 26.39
CA ALA A 48 -1.29 -8.20 27.58
C ALA A 48 -2.39 -9.22 27.22
N ARG A 49 -3.25 -8.90 26.24
CA ARG A 49 -4.32 -9.81 25.78
C ARG A 49 -3.80 -11.06 25.08
N ASN A 50 -2.59 -11.02 24.54
CA ASN A 50 -1.99 -12.10 23.76
C ASN A 50 -0.69 -12.66 24.38
N TYR A 51 -0.52 -12.44 25.68
CA TYR A 51 0.73 -12.70 26.41
C TYR A 51 1.32 -14.09 26.17
N ASP A 52 0.52 -15.15 26.34
CA ASP A 52 0.98 -16.53 26.20
C ASP A 52 1.45 -16.85 24.77
N GLN A 53 0.68 -16.40 23.77
CA GLN A 53 1.01 -16.62 22.36
C GLN A 53 2.27 -15.85 21.95
N VAL A 54 2.40 -14.60 22.40
CA VAL A 54 3.57 -13.75 22.13
C VAL A 54 4.82 -14.37 22.76
N ASN A 55 4.74 -14.79 24.02
CA ASN A 55 5.86 -15.42 24.70
C ASN A 55 6.28 -16.70 23.99
N GLN A 56 5.34 -17.58 23.66
CA GLN A 56 5.63 -18.83 22.96
C GLN A 56 6.29 -18.57 21.60
N ALA A 57 5.84 -17.57 20.84
CA ALA A 57 6.40 -17.22 19.55
C ALA A 57 7.85 -16.71 19.65
N ILE A 58 8.20 -15.99 20.72
CA ILE A 58 9.51 -15.33 20.88
C ILE A 58 10.58 -16.26 21.46
N LEU A 59 10.22 -17.37 22.12
CA LEU A 59 11.19 -18.30 22.73
C LEU A 59 12.34 -18.73 21.81
N PRO A 60 12.12 -19.13 20.55
CA PRO A 60 13.22 -19.50 19.66
C PRO A 60 14.20 -18.33 19.41
N TYR A 61 13.70 -17.09 19.40
CA TYR A 61 14.54 -15.90 19.25
C TYR A 61 15.37 -15.63 20.51
N VAL A 62 14.79 -15.85 21.69
CA VAL A 62 15.51 -15.75 22.97
C VAL A 62 16.66 -16.74 23.02
N ASP A 63 16.42 -17.98 22.60
CA ASP A 63 17.48 -19.00 22.59
C ASP A 63 18.55 -18.69 21.54
N TYR A 64 18.16 -18.21 20.35
CA TYR A 64 19.10 -17.69 19.35
C TYR A 64 19.99 -16.56 19.88
N LEU A 65 19.43 -15.60 20.63
CA LEU A 65 20.23 -14.50 21.19
C LEU A 65 21.26 -15.02 22.21
N LYS A 66 20.89 -15.98 23.06
CA LYS A 66 21.83 -16.62 23.99
C LYS A 66 22.97 -17.33 23.25
N GLU A 67 22.65 -18.09 22.21
CA GLU A 67 23.65 -18.77 21.37
C GLU A 67 24.54 -17.75 20.65
N LEU A 68 23.96 -16.67 20.14
CA LEU A 68 24.69 -15.60 19.45
C LEU A 68 25.65 -14.88 20.40
N ASP A 69 25.25 -14.60 21.64
CA ASP A 69 26.10 -13.96 22.65
C ASP A 69 27.28 -14.87 23.04
N GLN A 70 27.03 -16.18 23.19
CA GLN A 70 28.09 -17.16 23.40
C GLN A 70 29.06 -17.20 22.21
N TRP A 71 28.53 -17.24 20.99
CA TRP A 71 29.35 -17.21 19.78
C TRP A 71 30.11 -15.90 19.62
N ASN A 72 29.53 -14.74 19.91
CA ASN A 72 30.23 -13.46 19.85
C ASN A 72 31.40 -13.38 20.85
N SER A 73 31.30 -14.11 21.96
CA SER A 73 32.32 -14.12 23.03
C SER A 73 33.54 -14.98 22.70
N ASN A 74 33.39 -16.04 21.88
CA ASN A 74 34.47 -16.99 21.58
C ASN A 74 34.75 -17.21 20.08
N GLN A 75 33.80 -16.85 19.21
CA GLN A 75 33.76 -17.07 17.75
C GLN A 75 34.09 -18.51 17.33
N LEU A 76 33.81 -19.49 18.20
CA LEU A 76 34.05 -20.90 17.95
C LEU A 76 32.85 -21.52 17.24
N GLY A 77 33.12 -22.27 16.17
CA GLY A 77 32.11 -22.98 15.41
C GLY A 77 31.28 -22.07 14.49
N LYS A 78 30.15 -22.60 14.03
CA LYS A 78 29.27 -21.88 13.09
C LYS A 78 28.48 -20.82 13.84
N ARG A 79 28.41 -19.62 13.26
CA ARG A 79 27.53 -18.56 13.75
C ARG A 79 26.08 -19.08 13.77
N PRO A 80 25.35 -18.93 14.89
CA PRO A 80 23.94 -19.33 14.97
C PRO A 80 23.10 -18.68 13.88
N LYS A 81 22.10 -19.41 13.39
CA LYS A 81 21.19 -18.91 12.35
C LYS A 81 20.00 -18.23 13.01
N LYS A 82 19.70 -16.99 12.61
CA LYS A 82 18.53 -16.25 13.07
C LYS A 82 17.24 -17.04 12.71
N PRO A 83 16.34 -17.31 13.68
CA PRO A 83 15.08 -17.98 13.42
C PRO A 83 14.08 -17.03 12.76
N ASN A 84 13.22 -17.56 11.90
CA ASN A 84 12.06 -16.84 11.38
C ASN A 84 10.91 -16.96 12.38
N ILE A 85 10.57 -15.84 13.03
CA ILE A 85 9.50 -15.78 14.02
C ILE A 85 8.22 -15.30 13.34
N LYS A 86 7.14 -16.07 13.51
CA LYS A 86 5.80 -15.66 13.11
C LYS A 86 5.10 -15.04 14.31
N MET A 87 4.91 -13.72 14.32
CA MET A 87 4.21 -13.08 15.42
C MET A 87 2.69 -13.32 15.33
N PRO A 88 2.03 -13.67 16.44
CA PRO A 88 0.60 -13.95 16.44
C PRO A 88 -0.26 -12.69 16.30
N VAL A 89 0.31 -11.51 16.57
CA VAL A 89 -0.38 -10.22 16.57
C VAL A 89 0.49 -9.11 16.02
N PHE A 90 -0.15 -8.08 15.47
CA PHE A 90 0.53 -6.87 15.01
C PHE A 90 1.22 -6.18 16.19
N LEU A 91 2.51 -5.85 16.03
CA LEU A 91 3.29 -5.10 17.01
C LEU A 91 3.73 -3.75 16.47
N THR A 92 4.25 -3.74 15.25
CA THR A 92 4.77 -2.58 14.55
C THR A 92 4.78 -2.88 13.06
N PHE A 93 4.74 -1.83 12.24
CA PHE A 93 5.03 -1.96 10.83
C PHE A 93 6.53 -2.24 10.63
N ALA A 94 6.86 -3.13 9.69
CA ALA A 94 8.22 -3.36 9.23
C ALA A 94 8.79 -2.13 8.51
N ARG A 95 7.93 -1.41 7.79
CA ARG A 95 8.19 -0.10 7.17
C ARG A 95 7.07 0.84 7.58
N GLN A 96 7.42 1.85 8.37
CA GLN A 96 6.45 2.76 8.96
C GLN A 96 5.73 3.57 7.87
N PRO A 97 4.39 3.44 7.72
CA PRO A 97 3.64 4.32 6.84
C PRO A 97 3.70 5.76 7.35
N PHE A 98 3.64 6.72 6.44
CA PHE A 98 3.63 8.14 6.78
C PHE A 98 2.50 8.86 6.06
N CYS A 99 2.04 9.97 6.63
CA CYS A 99 0.92 10.74 6.13
C CYS A 99 1.24 12.23 6.03
N VAL A 100 0.67 12.86 5.01
CA VAL A 100 0.82 14.30 4.73
C VAL A 100 -0.52 14.87 4.32
N SER A 101 -0.88 15.98 4.95
CA SER A 101 -2.05 16.77 4.57
C SER A 101 -1.82 17.52 3.27
N PHE A 102 -2.82 17.48 2.38
CA PHE A 102 -2.81 18.18 1.10
C PHE A 102 -4.16 18.85 0.83
N ARG A 103 -4.08 19.92 0.05
CA ARG A 103 -5.21 20.65 -0.51
C ARG A 103 -5.02 20.81 -2.01
N LEU A 104 -5.99 20.34 -2.79
CA LEU A 104 -6.01 20.49 -4.24
C LEU A 104 -6.91 21.66 -4.61
N VAL A 105 -6.32 22.71 -5.19
CA VAL A 105 -7.05 23.92 -5.58
C VAL A 105 -7.73 23.68 -6.93
N GLY A 106 -9.05 23.89 -6.98
CA GLY A 106 -9.84 23.78 -8.21
C GLY A 106 -10.00 25.09 -8.95
N HIS A 107 -11.10 25.20 -9.70
CA HIS A 107 -11.42 26.41 -10.44
C HIS A 107 -11.68 27.61 -9.53
N PRO A 108 -11.52 28.86 -10.02
CA PRO A 108 -11.77 30.06 -9.21
C PRO A 108 -13.18 30.05 -8.59
N GLY A 109 -13.26 30.31 -7.28
CA GLY A 109 -14.54 30.33 -6.54
C GLY A 109 -15.02 28.98 -6.02
N THR A 110 -14.29 27.90 -6.29
CA THR A 110 -14.65 26.54 -5.81
C THR A 110 -14.00 26.20 -4.48
N ASN A 111 -14.66 25.33 -3.72
CA ASN A 111 -14.06 24.72 -2.55
C ASN A 111 -13.02 23.68 -2.98
N PRO A 112 -11.84 23.63 -2.36
CA PRO A 112 -10.83 22.64 -2.73
C PRO A 112 -11.20 21.24 -2.26
N TYR A 113 -10.45 20.25 -2.73
CA TYR A 113 -10.37 18.97 -2.01
C TYR A 113 -9.32 19.05 -0.93
N GLU A 114 -9.65 18.58 0.26
CA GLU A 114 -8.74 18.51 1.41
C GLU A 114 -8.68 17.06 1.87
N PHE A 115 -7.46 16.52 1.97
CA PHE A 115 -7.25 15.13 2.30
C PHE A 115 -5.92 14.90 3.01
N MET A 116 -5.87 13.83 3.80
CA MET A 116 -4.65 13.24 4.31
C MET A 116 -4.18 12.17 3.31
N ALA A 117 -3.06 12.39 2.63
CA ALA A 117 -2.43 11.35 1.84
C ALA A 117 -1.62 10.44 2.77
N VAL A 118 -1.86 9.13 2.69
CA VAL A 118 -1.14 8.08 3.42
C VAL A 118 -0.31 7.31 2.41
N ASN A 119 0.99 7.17 2.68
CA ASN A 119 1.86 6.33 1.89
C ASN A 119 2.29 5.12 2.72
N ALA A 120 2.12 3.92 2.17
CA ALA A 120 2.44 2.67 2.83
C ALA A 120 3.22 1.73 1.90
N HIS A 121 4.14 0.97 2.48
CA HIS A 121 4.72 -0.20 1.83
C HIS A 121 4.75 -1.32 2.86
N LEU A 122 3.73 -2.16 2.82
CA LEU A 122 3.52 -3.19 3.83
C LEU A 122 4.53 -4.32 3.71
N TYR A 123 4.74 -5.05 4.78
CA TYR A 123 5.70 -6.13 4.85
C TYR A 123 5.45 -7.20 3.78
N PHE A 124 6.49 -7.50 2.98
CA PHE A 124 6.55 -8.69 2.17
C PHE A 124 7.33 -9.75 2.96
N GLY A 125 6.66 -10.81 3.37
CA GLY A 125 7.27 -11.86 4.19
C GLY A 125 6.68 -13.24 3.98
N ASP A 126 7.34 -14.22 4.59
CA ASP A 126 7.04 -15.66 4.46
C ASP A 126 5.64 -16.02 4.97
N TYR A 127 5.06 -15.20 5.85
CA TYR A 127 3.77 -15.46 6.46
C TYR A 127 2.70 -14.48 5.99
N ILE A 128 1.67 -15.01 5.33
CA ILE A 128 0.47 -14.25 4.94
C ILE A 128 -0.19 -13.54 6.13
N SER A 129 -0.11 -14.14 7.34
CA SER A 129 -0.65 -13.52 8.56
C SER A 129 -0.02 -12.17 8.87
N ASP A 130 1.28 -12.01 8.60
CA ASP A 130 2.02 -10.80 8.98
C ASP A 130 1.63 -9.66 8.05
N ARG A 131 1.45 -9.96 6.76
CA ARG A 131 0.93 -9.00 5.76
C ARG A 131 -0.48 -8.54 6.11
N ARG A 132 -1.35 -9.48 6.50
CA ARG A 132 -2.73 -9.17 6.94
C ARG A 132 -2.74 -8.32 8.21
N GLN A 133 -1.90 -8.64 9.18
CA GLN A 133 -1.78 -7.88 10.41
C GLN A 133 -1.38 -6.41 10.14
N GLU A 134 -0.42 -6.15 9.24
CA GLU A 134 -0.08 -4.78 8.86
C GLU A 134 -1.20 -4.08 8.10
N PHE A 135 -1.85 -4.76 7.16
CA PHE A 135 -2.97 -4.20 6.43
C PHE A 135 -4.13 -3.83 7.36
N ASP A 136 -4.50 -4.73 8.27
CA ASP A 136 -5.58 -4.51 9.24
C ASP A 136 -5.25 -3.37 10.20
N ALA A 137 -3.98 -3.27 10.63
CA ALA A 137 -3.52 -2.16 11.45
C ALA A 137 -3.62 -0.82 10.70
N LEU A 138 -3.16 -0.77 9.45
CA LEU A 138 -3.25 0.42 8.60
C LEU A 138 -4.71 0.85 8.39
N MET A 139 -5.57 -0.10 8.01
CA MET A 139 -7.00 0.17 7.79
C MET A 139 -7.68 0.64 9.06
N THR A 140 -7.45 -0.02 10.20
CA THR A 140 -7.98 0.40 11.50
C THR A 140 -7.55 1.83 11.85
N TRP A 141 -6.30 2.18 11.57
CA TRP A 141 -5.78 3.52 11.85
C TRP A 141 -6.46 4.61 11.00
N ILE A 142 -6.64 4.36 9.70
CA ILE A 142 -7.31 5.28 8.76
C ILE A 142 -8.78 5.41 9.15
N LEU A 143 -9.47 4.27 9.31
CA LEU A 143 -10.90 4.22 9.56
C LEU A 143 -11.29 4.80 10.92
N GLY A 144 -10.49 4.56 11.97
CA GLY A 144 -10.73 5.18 13.28
C GLY A 144 -10.76 6.71 13.19
N ARG A 145 -9.89 7.32 12.39
CA ARG A 145 -9.88 8.77 12.15
C ARG A 145 -10.97 9.21 11.18
N PHE A 146 -11.23 8.43 10.15
CA PHE A 146 -12.24 8.71 9.16
C PHE A 146 -13.66 8.71 9.76
N ILE A 147 -13.95 7.78 10.68
CA ILE A 147 -15.22 7.68 11.42
C ILE A 147 -15.33 8.82 12.44
N GLU A 148 -14.24 9.21 13.10
CA GLU A 148 -14.18 10.37 13.99
C GLU A 148 -14.12 11.72 13.22
N HIS A 149 -14.77 11.82 12.06
CA HIS A 149 -14.70 12.94 11.12
C HIS A 149 -14.74 14.32 11.78
N ASP A 150 -15.64 14.53 12.74
CA ASP A 150 -15.82 15.81 13.45
C ASP A 150 -14.64 16.21 14.36
N ARG A 151 -13.77 15.25 14.70
CA ARG A 151 -12.61 15.42 15.58
C ARG A 151 -11.28 15.25 14.86
N ALA A 152 -11.29 14.65 13.67
CA ALA A 152 -10.10 14.46 12.85
C ALA A 152 -9.68 15.75 12.15
N TYR A 153 -8.37 15.95 11.99
CA TYR A 153 -7.81 17.13 11.32
C TYR A 153 -8.23 17.27 9.85
N TYR A 154 -8.54 16.14 9.18
CA TYR A 154 -8.92 16.11 7.76
C TYR A 154 -10.06 15.09 7.54
N PRO A 155 -11.09 15.43 6.75
CA PRO A 155 -12.24 14.55 6.49
C PRO A 155 -11.89 13.34 5.65
N ASN A 156 -11.04 13.55 4.63
CA ASN A 156 -10.82 12.59 3.57
C ASN A 156 -9.40 12.04 3.64
N PHE A 157 -9.21 10.79 3.23
CA PHE A 157 -7.91 10.14 3.13
C PHE A 157 -7.71 9.57 1.74
N ILE A 158 -6.47 9.62 1.27
CA ILE A 158 -6.01 8.92 0.06
C ILE A 158 -4.86 8.02 0.45
N LEU A 159 -5.06 6.70 0.37
CA LEU A 159 -4.01 5.71 0.56
C LEU A 159 -3.32 5.43 -0.78
N LEU A 160 -2.00 5.56 -0.81
CA LEU A 160 -1.15 5.20 -1.94
C LEU A 160 -0.10 4.22 -1.44
N GLY A 161 0.00 3.02 -2.01
CA GLY A 161 1.03 2.13 -1.52
C GLY A 161 1.03 0.73 -2.09
N ASP A 162 2.17 0.07 -1.95
CA ASP A 162 2.27 -1.38 -2.06
C ASP A 162 1.71 -1.99 -0.77
N LEU A 163 0.49 -2.52 -0.86
CA LEU A 163 -0.18 -3.12 0.29
C LEU A 163 0.16 -4.60 0.46
N ASN A 164 0.94 -5.18 -0.46
CA ASN A 164 1.31 -6.60 -0.46
C ASN A 164 0.10 -7.53 -0.21
N LEU A 165 -1.06 -7.09 -0.67
CA LEU A 165 -2.30 -7.83 -0.60
C LEU A 165 -2.20 -8.95 -1.63
N ASP A 166 -2.24 -10.19 -1.15
CA ASP A 166 -2.25 -11.37 -2.01
C ASP A 166 -3.60 -11.40 -2.76
N PHE A 167 -3.51 -11.12 -4.07
CA PHE A 167 -4.61 -11.10 -5.04
C PHE A 167 -4.43 -12.17 -6.12
N ASP A 168 -3.84 -13.31 -5.76
CA ASP A 168 -3.63 -14.43 -6.68
C ASP A 168 -4.94 -14.84 -7.40
N ASN A 169 -6.12 -14.58 -6.81
CA ASN A 169 -7.39 -14.70 -7.51
C ASN A 169 -8.32 -13.50 -7.24
N PRO A 170 -8.32 -12.47 -8.12
CA PRO A 170 -9.14 -11.27 -7.98
C PRO A 170 -10.63 -11.57 -7.82
N THR A 171 -11.13 -12.69 -8.34
CA THR A 171 -12.54 -13.06 -8.24
C THR A 171 -12.94 -13.49 -6.82
N THR A 172 -12.06 -14.20 -6.11
CA THR A 172 -12.33 -14.68 -4.74
C THR A 172 -11.76 -13.76 -3.66
N ASP A 173 -10.63 -13.11 -3.94
CA ASP A 173 -10.01 -12.16 -3.03
C ASP A 173 -10.78 -10.85 -2.98
N ARG A 174 -11.46 -10.46 -4.07
CA ARG A 174 -12.42 -9.34 -4.06
C ARG A 174 -13.55 -9.60 -3.09
N ASP A 175 -14.23 -10.73 -3.12
CA ASP A 175 -15.30 -11.01 -2.14
C ASP A 175 -14.77 -10.98 -0.70
N ARG A 176 -13.55 -11.47 -0.46
CA ARG A 176 -12.92 -11.45 0.86
C ARG A 176 -12.58 -10.03 1.31
N ILE A 177 -11.95 -9.25 0.45
CA ILE A 177 -11.49 -7.89 0.73
C ILE A 177 -12.66 -6.92 0.75
N GLU A 178 -13.63 -7.09 -0.15
CA GLU A 178 -14.89 -6.36 -0.14
C GLU A 178 -15.70 -6.73 1.10
N LYS A 179 -15.78 -8.00 1.54
CA LYS A 179 -16.39 -8.33 2.85
C LYS A 179 -15.63 -7.69 4.01
N HIS A 180 -14.30 -7.68 3.98
CA HIS A 180 -13.47 -7.10 5.02
C HIS A 180 -13.57 -5.57 5.07
N ILE A 181 -13.56 -4.91 3.90
CA ILE A 181 -13.83 -3.47 3.73
C ILE A 181 -15.28 -3.15 4.07
N LYS A 182 -16.24 -4.04 3.76
CA LYS A 182 -17.66 -3.89 4.14
C LYS A 182 -17.87 -4.05 5.64
N MET A 183 -17.09 -4.88 6.33
CA MET A 183 -17.08 -4.91 7.79
C MET A 183 -16.70 -3.54 8.34
N PHE A 184 -15.72 -2.87 7.73
CA PHE A 184 -15.40 -1.49 8.08
C PHE A 184 -16.49 -0.49 7.67
N ASN A 185 -17.13 -0.65 6.50
CA ASN A 185 -18.26 0.20 6.10
C ASN A 185 -19.50 0.02 6.99
N ALA A 186 -19.68 -1.13 7.65
CA ALA A 186 -20.78 -1.32 8.60
C ALA A 186 -20.65 -0.40 9.82
N ASP A 187 -19.43 0.00 10.16
CA ASP A 187 -19.13 0.95 11.24
C ASP A 187 -19.19 2.42 10.77
N VAL A 188 -19.24 2.63 9.45
CA VAL A 188 -19.29 3.95 8.80
C VAL A 188 -20.74 4.27 8.44
N ARG A 189 -21.28 5.39 8.95
CA ARG A 189 -22.68 5.79 8.74
C ARG A 189 -22.80 6.94 7.73
N GLY A 190 -23.94 7.01 7.05
CA GLY A 190 -24.32 8.17 6.24
C GLY A 190 -23.62 8.23 4.88
N GLU A 191 -23.01 9.37 4.59
CA GLU A 191 -22.49 9.72 3.26
C GLU A 191 -21.04 9.27 3.00
N ALA A 192 -20.39 8.65 3.99
CA ALA A 192 -19.01 8.22 3.84
C ALA A 192 -18.85 7.05 2.85
N ASN A 193 -17.73 7.09 2.14
CA ASN A 193 -17.41 6.16 1.07
C ASN A 193 -15.95 5.70 1.15
N VAL A 194 -15.75 4.40 0.95
CA VAL A 194 -14.44 3.75 0.82
C VAL A 194 -14.36 3.10 -0.54
N ASN A 195 -13.37 3.48 -1.36
CA ASN A 195 -13.23 3.06 -2.74
C ASN A 195 -11.78 2.64 -3.06
N PHE A 196 -11.62 1.45 -3.63
CA PHE A 196 -10.35 0.92 -4.15
C PHE A 196 -10.52 0.55 -5.63
N PRO A 197 -10.37 1.51 -6.57
CA PRO A 197 -10.69 1.31 -7.99
C PRO A 197 -9.88 0.19 -8.67
N PHE A 198 -8.65 -0.08 -8.20
CA PHE A 198 -7.80 -1.13 -8.76
C PHE A 198 -8.25 -2.56 -8.44
N LEU A 199 -9.29 -2.72 -7.61
CA LEU A 199 -9.93 -4.02 -7.35
C LEU A 199 -11.04 -4.37 -8.35
N ASP A 200 -11.48 -3.39 -9.13
CA ASP A 200 -12.55 -3.54 -10.10
C ASP A 200 -12.00 -3.67 -11.53
N PRO A 201 -12.66 -4.46 -12.40
CA PRO A 201 -12.35 -4.45 -13.82
C PRO A 201 -12.46 -3.03 -14.39
N HIS A 202 -11.41 -2.57 -15.05
CA HIS A 202 -11.39 -1.25 -15.62
C HIS A 202 -12.33 -1.18 -16.86
N PRO A 203 -13.20 -0.16 -17.01
CA PRO A 203 -14.24 -0.13 -18.04
C PRO A 203 -13.73 -0.31 -19.47
N LYS A 204 -12.56 0.27 -19.80
CA LYS A 204 -11.95 0.15 -21.14
C LYS A 204 -11.39 -1.24 -21.47
N THR A 205 -10.91 -1.99 -20.48
CA THR A 205 -10.23 -3.29 -20.70
C THR A 205 -11.08 -4.46 -20.26
N ASN A 206 -12.12 -4.22 -19.47
CA ASN A 206 -12.93 -5.23 -18.79
C ASN A 206 -12.10 -6.24 -17.98
N GLN A 207 -10.95 -5.79 -17.47
CA GLN A 207 -10.01 -6.60 -16.70
C GLN A 207 -9.50 -5.82 -15.49
N VAL A 208 -9.21 -6.54 -14.40
CA VAL A 208 -8.50 -5.97 -13.26
C VAL A 208 -7.08 -5.64 -13.71
N LEU A 209 -6.65 -4.41 -13.46
CA LEU A 209 -5.32 -3.96 -13.83
C LEU A 209 -4.27 -4.66 -12.98
N ARG A 210 -3.20 -5.13 -13.62
CA ARG A 210 -2.03 -5.72 -12.96
C ARG A 210 -0.99 -4.64 -12.74
N THR A 211 -0.35 -4.64 -11.57
CA THR A 211 0.56 -3.59 -11.14
C THR A 211 2.00 -4.06 -11.07
N ASN A 212 2.29 -5.35 -11.29
CA ASN A 212 3.65 -5.83 -11.41
C ASN A 212 4.10 -5.94 -12.89
N ALA A 213 5.41 -5.93 -13.12
CA ALA A 213 5.99 -5.96 -14.46
C ALA A 213 5.66 -7.27 -15.20
N ARG A 214 5.49 -8.37 -14.46
CA ARG A 214 5.08 -9.67 -15.03
C ARG A 214 3.59 -9.73 -15.39
N LEU A 215 2.81 -8.69 -15.10
CA LEU A 215 1.38 -8.58 -15.40
C LEU A 215 0.54 -9.74 -14.83
N THR A 216 0.86 -10.15 -13.61
CA THR A 216 0.24 -11.29 -12.92
C THR A 216 -0.41 -10.89 -11.60
N GLU A 217 0.05 -9.81 -10.96
CA GLU A 217 -0.29 -9.45 -9.59
C GLU A 217 -0.73 -7.97 -9.49
N THR A 218 -1.45 -7.61 -8.43
CA THR A 218 -1.99 -6.26 -8.18
C THR A 218 -1.59 -5.78 -6.77
N PHE A 219 -0.30 -5.66 -6.52
CA PHE A 219 0.25 -5.30 -5.20
C PHE A 219 -0.08 -3.87 -4.77
N ASP A 220 0.13 -2.93 -5.69
CA ASP A 220 -0.05 -1.50 -5.47
C ASP A 220 -1.53 -1.14 -5.51
N GLN A 221 -1.92 -0.23 -4.62
CA GLN A 221 -3.30 0.22 -4.49
C GLN A 221 -3.39 1.73 -4.34
N ILE A 222 -4.50 2.27 -4.85
CA ILE A 222 -5.00 3.59 -4.52
C ILE A 222 -6.33 3.39 -3.78
N GLY A 223 -6.41 3.82 -2.53
CA GLY A 223 -7.62 3.79 -1.72
C GLY A 223 -8.14 5.20 -1.44
N LEU A 224 -9.43 5.43 -1.59
CA LEU A 224 -10.10 6.69 -1.30
C LEU A 224 -11.05 6.48 -0.13
N PHE A 225 -10.94 7.32 0.89
CA PHE A 225 -11.85 7.38 2.03
C PHE A 225 -12.39 8.79 2.09
N ASN A 226 -13.65 9.01 1.74
CA ASN A 226 -14.18 10.35 1.59
C ASN A 226 -15.60 10.52 2.13
N TRP A 227 -15.83 11.70 2.68
CA TRP A 227 -17.15 12.25 2.96
C TRP A 227 -17.58 13.23 1.85
N ASP A 228 -16.61 13.76 1.10
CA ASP A 228 -16.86 14.69 -0.01
C ASP A 228 -17.46 13.96 -1.22
N GLN A 229 -18.75 14.20 -1.47
CA GLN A 229 -19.52 13.58 -2.56
C GLN A 229 -19.04 13.96 -3.97
N ARG A 230 -18.11 14.92 -4.09
CA ARG A 230 -17.48 15.28 -5.37
C ARG A 230 -16.37 14.29 -5.75
N LEU A 231 -15.87 13.52 -4.80
CA LEU A 231 -14.87 12.47 -5.03
C LEU A 231 -15.56 11.16 -5.43
N PRO A 232 -14.92 10.35 -6.29
CA PRO A 232 -15.58 9.17 -6.80
C PRO A 232 -15.78 8.08 -5.76
N THR A 233 -16.96 7.47 -5.84
CA THR A 233 -17.41 6.33 -5.05
C THR A 233 -17.17 5.01 -5.76
N TYR A 234 -17.23 3.90 -5.01
CA TYR A 234 -17.12 2.56 -5.60
C TYR A 234 -18.18 2.28 -6.67
N LYS A 235 -19.33 2.98 -6.62
CA LYS A 235 -20.42 2.85 -7.59
C LYS A 235 -20.08 3.41 -8.96
N GLU A 236 -19.15 4.36 -9.02
CA GLU A 236 -18.77 5.06 -10.25
C GLU A 236 -17.62 4.36 -10.99
N ASN A 237 -16.96 3.38 -10.36
CA ASN A 237 -15.82 2.66 -10.94
C ASN A 237 -16.14 2.05 -12.31
N SER A 238 -17.38 1.57 -12.52
CA SER A 238 -17.81 0.99 -13.80
C SER A 238 -17.94 2.00 -14.95
N SER A 239 -17.91 3.30 -14.66
CA SER A 239 -18.01 4.39 -15.65
C SER A 239 -16.75 5.26 -15.71
N MET A 240 -15.74 4.96 -14.87
CA MET A 240 -14.49 5.70 -14.87
C MET A 240 -13.79 5.61 -16.23
N GLY A 241 -13.28 6.76 -16.69
CA GLY A 241 -12.58 6.87 -17.97
C GLY A 241 -13.47 6.98 -19.21
N GLU A 242 -14.81 6.88 -19.08
CA GLU A 242 -15.75 7.16 -20.18
C GLU A 242 -15.81 8.66 -20.51
N ASN A 243 -15.86 9.51 -19.48
CA ASN A 243 -15.83 10.96 -19.65
C ASN A 243 -14.37 11.46 -19.69
N PRO A 244 -13.91 12.15 -20.75
CA PRO A 244 -12.55 12.69 -20.85
C PRO A 244 -12.16 13.65 -19.72
N ARG A 245 -13.13 14.31 -19.06
CA ARG A 245 -12.92 15.20 -17.91
C ARG A 245 -13.32 14.57 -16.58
N GLY A 246 -13.89 13.37 -16.60
CA GLY A 246 -14.32 12.67 -15.40
C GLY A 246 -13.18 11.90 -14.71
N PRO A 247 -13.49 11.23 -13.58
CA PRO A 247 -12.53 10.36 -12.91
C PRO A 247 -12.09 9.22 -13.83
N ASP A 248 -10.83 8.81 -13.72
CA ASP A 248 -10.25 7.70 -14.47
C ASP A 248 -9.07 7.13 -13.68
N TYR A 249 -8.67 5.89 -13.91
CA TYR A 249 -7.53 5.28 -13.24
C TYR A 249 -6.78 4.34 -14.18
N GLY A 250 -5.51 4.08 -13.90
CA GLY A 250 -4.76 3.18 -14.74
C GLY A 250 -3.35 2.89 -14.27
N VAL A 251 -2.66 2.11 -15.09
CA VAL A 251 -1.25 1.77 -14.91
C VAL A 251 -0.45 2.35 -16.06
N PHE A 252 0.71 2.93 -15.76
CA PHE A 252 1.69 3.25 -16.78
C PHE A 252 2.46 1.97 -17.14
N ASN A 253 2.00 1.28 -18.17
CA ASN A 253 2.56 0.00 -18.58
C ASN A 253 3.86 0.17 -19.40
N PHE A 254 4.96 0.52 -18.71
CA PHE A 254 6.28 0.62 -19.36
C PHE A 254 6.77 -0.72 -19.92
N VAL A 255 6.20 -1.85 -19.49
CA VAL A 255 6.60 -3.18 -19.94
C VAL A 255 6.23 -3.37 -21.40
N GLU A 256 5.00 -2.99 -21.80
CA GLU A 256 4.62 -2.99 -23.22
C GLU A 256 5.48 -2.01 -24.04
N LEU A 257 5.75 -0.83 -23.50
CA LEU A 257 6.64 0.15 -24.14
C LEU A 257 8.04 -0.42 -24.40
N PHE A 258 8.62 -1.13 -23.42
CA PHE A 258 9.94 -1.73 -23.57
C PHE A 258 9.93 -2.95 -24.49
N SER A 259 8.86 -3.74 -24.47
CA SER A 259 8.70 -4.85 -25.41
C SER A 259 8.66 -4.34 -26.84
N ASP A 260 7.85 -3.30 -27.10
CA ASP A 260 7.77 -2.66 -28.40
C ASP A 260 9.12 -2.05 -28.82
N ALA A 261 9.80 -1.33 -27.93
CA ALA A 261 11.09 -0.74 -28.25
C ALA A 261 12.21 -1.76 -28.53
N LEU A 262 12.21 -2.91 -27.85
CA LEU A 262 13.27 -3.93 -27.97
C LEU A 262 12.99 -4.99 -29.03
N TYR A 263 11.72 -5.31 -29.27
CA TYR A 263 11.30 -6.41 -30.14
C TYR A 263 10.34 -6.00 -31.26
N ASN A 264 9.89 -4.74 -31.29
CA ASN A 264 8.91 -4.20 -32.23
C ASN A 264 7.59 -4.98 -32.24
N ARG A 265 7.18 -5.45 -31.05
CA ARG A 265 5.97 -6.22 -30.78
C ARG A 265 5.61 -6.24 -29.31
N GLY A 266 4.32 -6.47 -29.02
CA GLY A 266 3.82 -6.51 -27.63
C GLY A 266 4.31 -7.72 -26.85
N VAL A 267 4.21 -7.64 -25.53
CA VAL A 267 4.67 -8.72 -24.62
C VAL A 267 3.98 -10.03 -24.94
N SER A 268 2.69 -9.98 -25.26
CA SER A 268 1.88 -11.18 -25.57
C SER A 268 2.46 -12.01 -26.72
N GLU A 269 3.10 -11.37 -27.69
CA GLU A 269 3.66 -11.95 -28.91
C GLU A 269 5.05 -12.56 -28.71
N LEU A 270 5.73 -12.26 -27.61
CA LEU A 270 7.04 -12.82 -27.28
C LEU A 270 6.94 -14.33 -27.00
N SER A 271 7.94 -15.11 -27.47
CA SER A 271 8.07 -16.52 -27.09
C SER A 271 8.38 -16.68 -25.61
N LEU A 272 8.20 -17.88 -25.05
CA LEU A 272 8.52 -18.15 -23.64
C LEU A 272 9.98 -17.84 -23.28
N SER A 273 10.92 -18.14 -24.17
CA SER A 273 12.34 -17.83 -23.97
C SER A 273 12.60 -16.32 -23.96
N GLU A 274 11.93 -15.58 -24.85
CA GLU A 274 12.07 -14.13 -24.92
C GLU A 274 11.44 -13.45 -23.71
N LYS A 275 10.23 -13.87 -23.30
CA LYS A 275 9.59 -13.42 -22.05
C LYS A 275 10.49 -13.63 -20.85
N LYS A 276 11.12 -14.82 -20.73
CA LYS A 276 12.05 -15.12 -19.63
C LYS A 276 13.27 -14.19 -19.63
N GLY A 277 13.87 -13.95 -20.79
CA GLY A 277 15.01 -13.05 -20.93
C GLY A 277 14.65 -11.58 -20.69
N PHE A 278 13.49 -11.16 -21.17
CA PHE A 278 12.94 -9.81 -21.01
C PHE A 278 12.61 -9.53 -19.55
N PHE A 279 11.83 -10.40 -18.90
CA PHE A 279 11.39 -10.18 -17.52
C PHE A 279 12.52 -10.24 -16.48
N ARG A 280 13.63 -10.91 -16.79
CA ARG A 280 14.82 -10.96 -15.91
C ARG A 280 15.44 -9.57 -15.68
N ARG A 281 15.18 -8.59 -16.55
CA ARG A 281 15.75 -7.23 -16.46
C ARG A 281 15.03 -6.36 -15.42
N PHE A 282 13.76 -6.65 -15.11
CA PHE A 282 12.93 -5.86 -14.17
C PHE A 282 13.20 -6.16 -12.69
N GLU A 283 14.04 -7.14 -12.35
CA GLU A 283 14.35 -7.43 -10.94
C GLU A 283 15.55 -6.58 -10.44
N HIS A 284 16.37 -6.06 -11.36
CA HIS A 284 17.65 -5.44 -11.01
C HIS A 284 17.94 -4.11 -11.72
N GLU A 285 17.39 -3.88 -12.92
CA GLU A 285 17.71 -2.68 -13.72
C GLU A 285 16.58 -1.66 -13.75
N VAL A 286 15.33 -2.12 -13.60
CA VAL A 286 14.12 -1.30 -13.57
C VAL A 286 13.22 -1.84 -12.47
N SER A 287 12.27 -1.04 -11.97
CA SER A 287 11.27 -1.53 -11.01
C SER A 287 10.42 -2.65 -11.62
N ASP A 288 10.05 -3.62 -10.78
CA ASP A 288 9.06 -4.65 -11.05
C ASP A 288 7.63 -4.20 -10.72
N HIS A 289 7.43 -2.95 -10.28
CA HIS A 289 6.12 -2.34 -10.06
C HIS A 289 5.83 -1.27 -11.12
N LEU A 290 4.59 -1.24 -11.60
CA LEU A 290 4.07 -0.29 -12.57
C LEU A 290 3.51 0.94 -11.84
N PRO A 291 3.84 2.18 -12.26
CA PRO A 291 3.25 3.37 -11.69
C PRO A 291 1.73 3.40 -11.86
N LEU A 292 1.02 3.50 -10.75
CA LEU A 292 -0.42 3.73 -10.76
C LEU A 292 -0.72 5.22 -10.96
N TRP A 293 -1.85 5.50 -11.59
CA TRP A 293 -2.40 6.84 -11.64
C TRP A 293 -3.91 6.82 -11.40
N LEU A 294 -4.38 7.88 -10.75
CA LEU A 294 -5.79 8.21 -10.59
C LEU A 294 -5.95 9.66 -11.05
N ARG A 295 -6.90 9.88 -11.95
CA ARG A 295 -7.35 11.20 -12.37
C ARG A 295 -8.62 11.52 -11.60
N LEU A 296 -8.61 12.67 -10.93
CA LEU A 296 -9.80 13.26 -10.32
C LEU A 296 -10.18 14.51 -11.11
N PRO A 297 -11.48 14.80 -11.32
CA PRO A 297 -11.89 16.09 -11.84
C PRO A 297 -11.42 17.19 -10.89
N LEU A 298 -11.08 18.36 -11.42
CA LEU A 298 -10.83 19.50 -10.53
C LEU A 298 -12.12 19.87 -9.81
N PRO A 299 -12.04 20.45 -8.61
CA PRO A 299 -13.21 21.06 -8.00
C PRO A 299 -13.82 22.10 -8.96
N ASP A 300 -15.09 21.89 -9.30
CA ASP A 300 -15.96 22.71 -10.15
C ASP A 300 -17.05 23.42 -9.33
#